data_AF-A0A7S3GX83-F1
#
_entry.id   AF-A0A7S3GX83-F1
#
_cell.length_a   1.000
_cell.length_b   1.000
_cell.length_c   1.000
_cell.angle_alpha   90.00
_cell.angle_beta   90.00
_cell.angle_gamma   90.00
#
_symmetry.space_group_name_H-M   'P 1'
#
loop_
_entity.id
_entity.type
_entity.pdbx_description
1 polymer ?
#
loop_
_entity_poly.entity_id
_entity_poly.type
_entity_poly.pdbx_seq_one_letter_code
_entity_poly.pdbx_strand_id
1 'polypeptide(L)'
;DAAKASLASQAKTQGIIRTDSSSGSNLIGGIPVYISLTTIANRLHLLSPTIQSIIAGSYVPTMIYIFVSPDPYLIDTGITEDDIMNADHNLVPLLEIFPNIKFVFTENIGPHRKVLPLLHRVKNE
;
A
#
# COMPACT_ATOMS: atom_id res chain seq x y z
N ASP A 1 -10.97 -37.82 4.72
CA ASP A 1 -10.54 -36.43 5.02
C ASP A 1 -11.68 -35.45 5.24
N ALA A 2 -12.32 -35.49 6.41
CA ALA A 2 -13.41 -34.58 6.78
C ALA A 2 -12.92 -33.16 7.15
N ALA A 3 -11.61 -32.94 7.34
CA ALA A 3 -11.05 -31.66 7.76
C ALA A 3 -11.04 -30.58 6.66
N LYS A 4 -10.93 -30.95 5.37
CA LYS A 4 -10.94 -29.99 4.25
C LYS A 4 -12.34 -29.47 3.91
N ALA A 5 -13.39 -30.23 4.22
CA ALA A 5 -14.77 -29.81 3.98
C ALA A 5 -15.26 -28.78 5.02
N SER A 6 -14.70 -28.78 6.23
CA SER A 6 -15.11 -27.90 7.32
C SER A 6 -14.58 -26.45 7.22
N LEU A 7 -13.48 -26.23 6.50
CA LEU A 7 -12.90 -24.89 6.31
C LEU A 7 -13.60 -24.10 5.19
N ALA A 8 -14.12 -24.79 4.18
CA ALA A 8 -14.86 -24.18 3.08
C ALA A 8 -16.29 -23.75 3.47
N SER A 9 -16.88 -24.35 4.52
CA SER A 9 -18.21 -23.97 5.00
C SER A 9 -18.21 -22.79 5.98
N GLN A 10 -17.06 -22.45 6.58
CA GLN A 10 -16.95 -21.34 7.53
C GLN A 10 -16.69 -19.98 6.86
N ALA A 11 -16.07 -19.96 5.68
CA ALA A 11 -15.85 -18.73 4.91
C ALA A 11 -17.12 -18.22 4.19
N LYS A 12 -18.22 -18.99 4.22
CA LYS A 12 -19.45 -18.71 3.45
C LYS A 12 -20.56 -18.02 4.26
N THR A 13 -20.33 -17.69 5.54
CA THR A 13 -21.35 -17.15 6.45
C THR A 13 -21.07 -15.73 6.95
N GLN A 14 -19.99 -15.07 6.53
CA GLN A 14 -19.77 -13.67 6.86
C GLN A 14 -19.50 -12.83 5.61
N GLY A 15 -20.43 -11.91 5.34
CA GLY A 15 -20.29 -10.89 4.30
C GLY A 15 -21.18 -11.13 3.09
N ILE A 16 -22.45 -10.78 3.22
CA ILE A 16 -23.32 -10.49 2.08
C ILE A 16 -22.65 -9.34 1.30
N ILE A 17 -22.02 -9.65 0.17
CA ILE A 17 -21.57 -8.63 -0.78
C ILE A 17 -22.83 -8.13 -1.48
N ARG A 18 -23.37 -7.00 -0.99
CA ARG A 18 -24.31 -6.19 -1.76
C ARG A 18 -23.53 -5.54 -2.89
N THR A 19 -23.72 -6.05 -4.10
CA THR A 19 -23.29 -5.38 -5.33
C THR A 19 -24.26 -4.25 -5.62
N ASP A 20 -24.03 -3.10 -4.99
CA ASP A 20 -24.70 -1.86 -5.37
C ASP A 20 -23.82 -1.16 -6.40
N SER A 21 -24.28 -1.17 -7.65
CA SER A 21 -23.67 -0.52 -8.80
C SER A 21 -23.83 1.00 -8.72
N SER A 22 -23.05 1.64 -7.86
CA SER A 22 -22.85 3.08 -7.86
C SER A 22 -21.38 3.36 -7.57
N SER A 23 -20.74 4.17 -8.42
CA SER A 23 -19.41 4.73 -8.24
C SER A 23 -19.33 5.47 -6.89
N GLY A 24 -19.10 4.73 -5.81
CA GLY A 24 -18.94 5.23 -4.46
C GLY A 24 -17.47 5.53 -4.23
N SER A 25 -17.15 6.81 -4.16
CA SER A 25 -15.82 7.31 -3.85
C SER A 25 -15.39 6.79 -2.46
N ASN A 26 -14.22 6.17 -2.40
CA ASN A 26 -13.57 5.68 -1.18
C ASN A 26 -13.18 6.87 -0.27
N LEU A 27 -14.14 7.34 0.52
CA LEU A 27 -14.02 8.56 1.33
C LEU A 27 -14.40 8.28 2.79
N ILE A 28 -13.63 8.78 3.74
CA ILE A 28 -14.04 8.83 5.16
C ILE A 28 -14.97 10.02 5.32
N GLY A 29 -16.27 9.79 5.44
CA GLY A 29 -17.26 10.87 5.55
C GLY A 29 -17.28 11.84 4.37
N GLY A 30 -16.85 11.40 3.18
CA GLY A 30 -16.73 12.28 2.00
C GLY A 30 -15.36 12.94 1.81
N ILE A 31 -14.36 12.62 2.65
CA ILE A 31 -13.02 13.21 2.59
C ILE A 31 -12.01 12.18 2.04
N PRO A 32 -11.16 12.55 1.05
CA PRO A 32 -10.13 11.67 0.51
C PRO A 32 -9.03 11.43 1.55
N VAL A 33 -8.52 10.20 1.57
CA VAL A 33 -7.47 9.76 2.51
C VAL A 33 -6.22 9.39 1.74
N TYR A 34 -5.14 10.07 2.07
CA TYR A 34 -3.83 9.85 1.46
C TYR A 34 -2.87 9.28 2.50
N ILE A 35 -2.18 8.22 2.15
CA ILE A 35 -1.16 7.60 3.00
C ILE A 35 0.21 7.87 2.40
N SER A 36 1.15 8.31 3.24
CA SER A 36 2.57 8.45 2.90
C SER A 36 3.39 7.45 3.70
N LEU A 37 4.00 6.50 3.01
CA LEU A 37 4.93 5.53 3.58
C LEU A 37 6.34 5.82 3.08
N THR A 38 7.32 5.45 3.87
CA THR A 38 8.70 5.28 3.40
C THR A 38 9.19 3.92 3.81
N THR A 39 10.05 3.32 3.01
CA THR A 39 10.79 2.13 3.40
C THR A 39 12.26 2.29 3.02
N ILE A 40 13.09 1.50 3.68
CA ILE A 40 14.51 1.29 3.39
C ILE A 40 14.69 -0.14 2.89
N ALA A 41 15.80 -0.44 2.22
CA ALA A 41 16.03 -1.75 1.61
C ALA A 41 15.79 -2.92 2.58
N ASN A 42 16.38 -2.84 3.78
CA ASN A 42 16.29 -3.90 4.80
C ASN A 42 14.86 -4.14 5.33
N ARG A 43 13.90 -3.24 5.06
CA ARG A 43 12.50 -3.36 5.49
C ARG A 43 11.53 -3.59 4.34
N LEU A 44 12.03 -3.69 3.10
CA LEU A 44 11.18 -3.82 1.93
C LEU A 44 10.27 -5.07 1.99
N HIS A 45 10.77 -6.16 2.58
CA HIS A 45 9.99 -7.39 2.83
C HIS A 45 8.75 -7.19 3.72
N LEU A 46 8.70 -6.13 4.55
CA LEU A 46 7.55 -5.80 5.41
C LEU A 46 6.52 -4.91 4.70
N LEU A 47 6.85 -4.36 3.53
CA LEU A 47 6.00 -3.38 2.85
C LEU A 47 4.68 -4.01 2.38
N SER A 48 4.76 -5.19 1.75
CA SER A 48 3.58 -5.91 1.26
C SER A 48 2.56 -6.24 2.38
N PRO A 49 2.93 -6.90 3.50
CA PRO A 49 1.98 -7.16 4.58
C PRO A 49 1.47 -5.87 5.25
N THR A 50 2.28 -4.81 5.29
CA THR A 50 1.84 -3.50 5.81
C THR A 50 0.73 -2.90 4.93
N ILE A 51 0.91 -2.91 3.61
CA ILE A 51 -0.08 -2.41 2.65
C ILE A 51 -1.36 -3.24 2.72
N GLN A 52 -1.25 -4.57 2.79
CA GLN A 52 -2.40 -5.45 2.95
C GLN A 52 -3.19 -5.12 4.21
N SER A 53 -2.51 -4.92 5.34
CA SER A 53 -3.15 -4.54 6.60
C SER A 53 -3.85 -3.18 6.51
N ILE A 54 -3.28 -2.23 5.77
CA ILE A 54 -3.89 -0.91 5.54
C ILE A 54 -5.17 -1.04 4.70
N ILE A 55 -5.12 -1.78 3.59
CA ILE A 55 -6.25 -1.95 2.66
C ILE A 55 -7.37 -2.77 3.31
N ALA A 56 -7.03 -3.74 4.16
CA ALA A 56 -8.00 -4.56 4.90
C ALA A 56 -8.61 -3.84 6.12
N GLY A 57 -8.14 -2.62 6.43
CA GLY A 57 -8.68 -1.82 7.52
C GLY A 57 -10.10 -1.32 7.25
N SER A 58 -10.69 -0.63 8.24
CA SER A 58 -12.07 -0.13 8.16
C SER A 58 -12.32 0.90 7.06
N TYR A 59 -11.27 1.46 6.47
CA TYR A 59 -11.35 2.48 5.43
C TYR A 59 -10.30 2.22 4.36
N VAL A 60 -10.75 2.21 3.11
CA VAL A 60 -9.86 2.07 1.95
C VAL A 60 -9.30 3.46 1.60
N PRO A 61 -7.96 3.63 1.56
CA PRO A 61 -7.35 4.91 1.20
C PRO A 61 -7.70 5.32 -0.24
N THR A 62 -7.71 6.62 -0.51
CA THR A 62 -7.80 7.15 -1.87
C THR A 62 -6.51 6.92 -2.64
N MET A 63 -5.35 7.09 -1.99
CA MET A 63 -4.04 6.85 -2.60
C MET A 63 -3.01 6.49 -1.52
N ILE A 64 -2.07 5.60 -1.87
CA ILE A 64 -0.92 5.26 -1.04
C ILE A 64 0.34 5.65 -1.81
N TYR A 65 1.08 6.62 -1.31
CA TYR A 65 2.39 6.98 -1.84
C TYR A 65 3.49 6.29 -1.02
N ILE A 66 4.38 5.61 -1.71
CA ILE A 66 5.51 4.91 -1.13
C ILE A 66 6.78 5.61 -1.61
N PHE A 67 7.40 6.35 -0.71
CA PHE A 67 8.62 7.09 -0.97
C PHE A 67 9.83 6.19 -0.72
N VAL A 68 10.63 6.00 -1.76
CA VAL A 68 11.85 5.19 -1.75
C VAL A 68 13.02 6.02 -2.26
N SER A 69 14.25 5.65 -1.87
CA SER A 69 15.47 6.32 -2.30
C SER A 69 16.35 5.30 -3.01
N PRO A 70 16.83 5.57 -4.24
CA PRO A 70 17.84 4.72 -4.86
C PRO A 70 19.21 4.88 -4.18
N ASP A 71 19.46 6.04 -3.56
CA ASP A 71 20.75 6.33 -2.96
C ASP A 71 20.88 5.75 -1.54
N PRO A 72 22.02 5.11 -1.22
CA PRO A 72 22.35 4.69 0.14
C PRO A 72 22.40 5.86 1.11
N TYR A 73 21.95 5.65 2.35
CA TYR A 73 22.04 6.65 3.41
C TYR A 73 22.06 5.99 4.78
N LEU A 74 23.12 6.26 5.55
CA LEU A 74 23.38 5.60 6.84
C LEU A 74 23.40 4.06 6.67
N ILE A 75 22.37 3.38 7.17
CA ILE A 75 22.22 1.91 7.10
C ILE A 75 21.40 1.45 5.88
N ASP A 76 20.78 2.37 5.16
CA ASP A 76 20.00 2.07 3.96
C ASP A 76 20.94 1.88 2.78
N THR A 77 20.78 0.77 2.06
CA THR A 77 21.53 0.48 0.82
C THR A 77 20.87 1.06 -0.42
N GLY A 78 19.70 1.70 -0.27
CA GLY A 78 18.90 2.18 -1.38
C GLY A 78 18.00 1.08 -1.96
N ILE A 79 16.96 1.51 -2.67
CA ILE A 79 15.94 0.68 -3.31
C ILE A 79 15.83 1.10 -4.76
N THR A 80 16.04 0.14 -5.66
CA THR A 80 15.86 0.28 -7.10
C THR A 80 14.47 -0.19 -7.54
N GLU A 81 14.14 0.02 -8.81
CA GLU A 81 12.93 -0.54 -9.40
C GLU A 81 12.96 -2.07 -9.44
N ASP A 82 14.14 -2.66 -9.71
CA ASP A 82 14.31 -4.12 -9.73
C ASP A 82 14.03 -4.73 -8.35
N ASP A 83 14.41 -4.05 -7.27
CA ASP A 83 14.09 -4.48 -5.90
C ASP A 83 12.57 -4.51 -5.67
N ILE A 84 11.83 -3.53 -6.18
CA ILE A 84 10.37 -3.47 -6.06
C ILE A 84 9.69 -4.59 -6.88
N MET A 85 10.23 -4.88 -8.06
CA MET A 85 9.71 -5.92 -8.96
C MET A 85 10.14 -7.33 -8.55
N ASN A 86 11.03 -7.46 -7.56
CA ASN A 86 11.45 -8.74 -7.04
C ASN A 86 10.25 -9.52 -6.47
N ALA A 87 10.06 -10.75 -6.96
CA ALA A 87 8.98 -11.64 -6.57
C ALA A 87 8.97 -11.93 -5.06
N ASP A 88 10.13 -11.95 -4.40
CA ASP A 88 10.26 -12.24 -2.96
C ASP A 88 9.52 -11.21 -2.08
N HIS A 89 9.27 -10.00 -2.60
CA HIS A 89 8.59 -8.95 -1.86
C HIS A 89 7.07 -8.93 -2.08
N ASN A 90 6.55 -9.70 -3.05
CA ASN A 90 5.11 -9.80 -3.34
C ASN A 90 4.42 -8.43 -3.48
N LEU A 91 5.09 -7.46 -4.11
CA LEU A 91 4.54 -6.12 -4.33
C LEU A 91 3.76 -6.04 -5.65
N VAL A 92 4.19 -6.73 -6.70
CA VAL A 92 3.53 -6.70 -8.02
C VAL A 92 2.06 -7.13 -7.96
N PRO A 93 1.69 -8.26 -7.31
CA PRO A 93 0.27 -8.65 -7.20
C PRO A 93 -0.57 -7.62 -6.44
N LEU A 94 0.03 -6.88 -5.49
CA LEU A 94 -0.68 -5.81 -4.77
C LEU A 94 -0.97 -4.60 -5.66
N LEU A 95 -0.05 -4.25 -6.57
CA LEU A 95 -0.25 -3.15 -7.51
C LEU A 95 -1.38 -3.46 -8.49
N GLU A 96 -1.57 -4.73 -8.86
CA GLU A 96 -2.68 -5.17 -9.71
C GLU A 96 -4.04 -5.10 -8.98
N ILE A 97 -4.07 -5.50 -7.70
CA ILE A 97 -5.30 -5.47 -6.88
C ILE A 97 -5.67 -4.04 -6.48
N PHE A 98 -4.67 -3.19 -6.22
CA PHE A 98 -4.86 -1.84 -5.73
C PHE A 98 -4.01 -0.84 -6.54
N PRO A 99 -4.50 -0.38 -7.71
CA PRO A 99 -3.74 0.50 -8.62
C PRO A 99 -3.49 1.91 -8.06
N ASN A 100 -4.08 2.23 -6.90
CA ASN A 100 -3.92 3.50 -6.21
C ASN A 100 -2.65 3.54 -5.33
N ILE A 101 -1.69 2.64 -5.57
CA ILE A 101 -0.37 2.63 -4.95
C ILE A 101 0.62 3.26 -5.93
N LYS A 102 1.39 4.25 -5.46
CA LYS A 102 2.39 4.93 -6.27
C LYS A 102 3.74 4.90 -5.57
N PHE A 103 4.72 4.30 -6.22
CA PHE A 103 6.12 4.43 -5.81
C PHE A 103 6.67 5.79 -6.29
N VAL A 104 7.38 6.46 -5.39
CA VAL A 104 7.99 7.77 -5.64
C VAL A 104 9.46 7.67 -5.26
N PHE A 105 10.34 7.69 -6.27
CA PHE A 105 11.78 7.74 -6.05
C PHE A 105 12.21 9.17 -5.69
N THR A 106 12.98 9.31 -4.60
CA THR A 106 13.36 10.62 -4.07
C THR A 106 14.63 10.54 -3.18
N GLU A 107 15.54 11.51 -3.35
CA GLU A 107 16.83 11.62 -2.66
C GLU A 107 16.76 11.53 -1.13
N ASN A 108 17.75 10.92 -0.46
CA ASN A 108 17.84 10.76 1.00
C ASN A 108 18.11 12.00 1.87
N ILE A 109 17.11 12.89 1.98
CA ILE A 109 17.14 14.08 2.84
C ILE A 109 16.58 13.89 4.27
N GLY A 110 16.43 12.64 4.76
CA GLY A 110 15.92 12.36 6.11
C GLY A 110 14.38 12.41 6.27
N PRO A 111 13.84 12.49 7.51
CA PRO A 111 12.41 12.29 7.81
C PRO A 111 11.44 13.32 7.20
N HIS A 112 11.90 14.54 6.96
CA HIS A 112 11.07 15.62 6.40
C HIS A 112 10.56 15.34 4.98
N ARG A 113 11.17 14.37 4.29
CA ARG A 113 10.81 13.95 2.93
C ARG A 113 9.41 13.33 2.80
N LYS A 114 8.73 12.99 3.89
CA LYS A 114 7.45 12.28 3.83
C LYS A 114 6.25 13.21 3.73
N VAL A 115 6.32 14.33 4.43
CA VAL A 115 5.16 15.20 4.68
C VAL A 115 5.11 16.32 3.65
N LEU A 116 6.22 17.02 3.41
CA LEU A 116 6.24 18.15 2.48
C LEU A 116 5.92 17.74 1.04
N PRO A 117 6.48 16.64 0.48
CA PRO A 117 6.16 16.23 -0.89
C PRO A 117 4.74 15.69 -1.05
N LEU A 118 4.15 15.12 0.02
CA LEU A 118 2.74 14.73 0.00
C LEU A 118 1.85 15.98 0.00
N LEU A 119 2.09 16.92 0.92
CA LEU A 119 1.31 18.16 1.02
C LEU A 119 1.36 18.98 -0.26
N HIS A 120 2.53 19.05 -0.93
CA HIS A 120 2.65 19.74 -2.20
C HIS A 120 1.87 19.06 -3.32
N ARG A 121 1.81 17.72 -3.34
CA ARG A 121 1.02 16.97 -4.33
C ARG A 121 -0.48 17.16 -4.12
N VAL A 122 -0.96 16.96 -2.89
CA VAL A 122 -2.39 17.09 -2.56
C VAL A 122 -2.90 18.53 -2.72
N LYS A 123 -2.06 19.54 -2.49
CA LYS A 123 -2.45 20.95 -2.70
C LYS A 123 -2.61 21.33 -4.17
N ASN A 124 -1.95 20.60 -5.08
CA ASN A 124 -1.94 20.89 -6.51
C ASN A 124 -2.86 19.96 -7.33
N GLU A 125 -3.55 19.02 -6.68
CA GLU A 125 -4.64 18.20 -7.23
C GLU A 125 -6.00 18.83 -6.86
#